data_AF-A0A376BNB2-F1
#
_entry.id   AF-A0A376BNB2-F1
#
_cell.length_a   1.000
_cell.length_b   1.000
_cell.length_c   1.000
_cell.angle_alpha   90.00
_cell.angle_beta   90.00
_cell.angle_gamma   90.00
#
_symmetry.space_group_name_H-M   'P 1'
#
loop_
_entity.id
_entity.type
_entity.pdbx_description
1 polymer ?
#
loop_
_entity_poly.entity_id
_entity_poly.type
_entity_poly.pdbx_seq_one_letter_code
_entity_poly.pdbx_strand_id
1 'polypeptide(L)' 'MNTHHFYAQRDAIFALESFQPTEQTQKIDLAVLSGRVSNAQAIDEMRLYIEQHRSLVGFVETRTWTR' A
#
# COMPACT_ATOMS: atom_id res chain seq x y z
N MET A 1 -15.21 -0.28 11.85
CA MET A 1 -14.70 0.93 11.16
C MET A 1 -14.62 0.60 9.68
N ASN A 2 -15.26 1.38 8.81
CA ASN A 2 -15.30 1.09 7.37
C ASN A 2 -13.92 1.39 6.74
N THR A 3 -13.31 0.43 6.06
CA THR A 3 -11.93 0.53 5.53
C THR A 3 -11.73 1.79 4.70
N HIS A 4 -12.70 2.17 3.87
CA HIS A 4 -12.66 3.42 3.09
C HIS A 4 -12.49 4.69 3.93
N HIS A 5 -13.13 4.75 5.11
CA HIS A 5 -13.07 5.92 5.98
C HIS A 5 -11.68 6.10 6.62
N PHE A 6 -10.99 5.00 6.91
CA PHE A 6 -9.61 5.02 7.41
C PHE A 6 -8.64 5.61 6.38
N TYR A 7 -8.70 5.15 5.12
CA TYR A 7 -7.82 5.65 4.06
C TYR A 7 -8.05 7.14 3.78
N ALA A 8 -9.31 7.58 3.76
CA ALA A 8 -9.63 9.00 3.61
C ALA A 8 -9.07 9.87 4.76
N GLN A 9 -9.14 9.41 6.01
CA GLN A 9 -8.54 10.13 7.15
C GLN A 9 -7.02 10.18 7.05
N ARG A 10 -6.37 9.05 6.71
CA ARG A 10 -4.92 8.99 6.52
C ARG A 10 -4.46 9.97 5.45
N ASP A 11 -5.16 10.00 4.31
CA ASP A 11 -4.83 10.89 3.19
C ASP A 11 -4.99 12.36 3.59
N ALA A 12 -6.02 12.70 4.36
CA ALA A 12 -6.20 14.04 4.90
C ALA A 12 -5.05 14.45 5.85
N ILE A 13 -4.59 13.55 6.73
CA ILE A 13 -3.44 13.78 7.61
C ILE A 13 -2.16 13.98 6.78
N PHE A 14 -1.93 13.14 5.78
CA PHE A 14 -0.72 13.23 4.96
C PHE A 14 -0.70 14.53 4.13
N ALA A 15 -1.86 14.94 3.61
CA ALA A 15 -2.00 16.21 2.90
C ALA A 15 -1.70 17.42 3.80
N LEU A 16 -2.11 17.39 5.07
CA LEU A 16 -1.78 18.45 6.05
C LEU A 16 -0.26 18.58 6.25
N GLU A 17 0.45 17.45 6.27
CA GLU A 17 1.91 17.38 6.39
C GLU A 17 2.63 17.56 5.04
N SER A 18 1.92 17.93 3.97
CA SER A 18 2.44 18.04 2.61
C SER A 18 3.06 16.75 2.05
N PHE A 19 2.75 15.59 2.63
CA PHE A 19 3.13 14.30 2.11
C PHE A 19 2.20 13.90 0.97
N GLN A 20 2.79 13.62 -0.20
CA GLN A 20 2.07 13.08 -1.35
C GLN A 20 2.17 11.55 -1.36
N PRO A 21 1.05 10.82 -1.50
CA PRO A 21 1.11 9.37 -1.61
C PRO A 21 1.81 8.97 -2.91
N THR A 22 2.82 8.09 -2.78
CA THR A 22 3.52 7.53 -3.94
C THR A 22 2.59 6.66 -4.79
N GLU A 23 2.91 6.46 -6.07
CA GLU A 23 2.16 5.54 -6.94
C GLU A 23 2.10 4.13 -6.35
N GLN A 24 3.19 3.68 -5.70
CA GLN A 24 3.25 2.41 -5.00
C GLN A 24 2.19 2.34 -3.87
N THR A 25 2.11 3.39 -3.03
CA THR A 25 1.13 3.49 -1.96
C THR A 25 -0.30 3.41 -2.51
N GLN A 26 -0.59 4.18 -3.56
CA GLN A 26 -1.92 4.20 -4.18
C GLN A 26 -2.35 2.83 -4.72
N LYS A 27 -1.44 2.09 -5.37
CA LYS A 27 -1.72 0.72 -5.86
C LYS A 27 -2.04 -0.25 -4.74
N ILE A 28 -1.31 -0.16 -3.62
CA ILE A 28 -1.55 -1.00 -2.43
C ILE A 28 -2.91 -0.67 -1.83
N ASP A 29 -3.21 0.61 -1.63
CA ASP A 29 -4.46 1.03 -1.02
C ASP A 29 -5.68 0.60 -1.86
N LEU A 30 -5.60 0.75 -3.19
CA LEU A 30 -6.64 0.30 -4.10
C LEU A 30 -6.85 -1.22 -4.03
N ALA A 31 -5.77 -2.00 -3.97
CA ALA A 31 -5.86 -3.45 -3.84
C ALA A 31 -6.48 -3.88 -2.50
N VAL A 32 -6.18 -3.17 -1.41
CA VAL A 32 -6.78 -3.42 -0.09
C VAL A 32 -8.25 -3.02 -0.07
N LEU A 33 -8.60 -1.84 -0.59
CA LEU A 33 -9.98 -1.35 -0.65
C LEU A 33 -10.87 -2.23 -1.53
N SER A 34 -10.32 -2.83 -2.58
CA SER A 34 -11.02 -3.79 -3.44
C SER A 34 -11.03 -5.22 -2.91
N GLY A 35 -10.40 -5.48 -1.75
CA GLY A 35 -10.36 -6.80 -1.11
C GLY A 35 -9.46 -7.82 -1.81
N ARG A 36 -8.60 -7.40 -2.75
CA ARG A 36 -7.67 -8.29 -3.47
C ARG A 36 -6.50 -8.75 -2.61
N VAL A 37 -6.15 -7.97 -1.60
CA VAL A 37 -5.10 -8.26 -0.63
C VAL A 37 -5.51 -7.70 0.73
N SER A 38 -5.14 -8.36 1.82
CA SER A 38 -5.31 -7.77 3.16
C SER A 38 -4.10 -6.89 3.51
N ASN A 39 -4.28 -5.94 4.43
CA ASN A 39 -3.15 -5.15 4.95
C ASN A 39 -2.03 -6.05 5.54
N ALA A 40 -2.41 -7.10 6.28
CA ALA A 40 -1.45 -8.03 6.87
C ALA A 40 -0.63 -8.75 5.79
N GLN A 41 -1.30 -9.26 4.77
CA GLN A 41 -0.64 -9.92 3.64
C GLN A 41 0.28 -8.96 2.88
N ALA A 42 -0.17 -7.73 2.59
CA ALA A 42 0.65 -6.75 1.89
C ALA A 42 1.92 -6.39 2.68
N ILE A 43 1.82 -6.29 4.01
CA ILE A 43 2.97 -6.02 4.90
C ILE A 43 3.94 -7.21 4.93
N ASP A 44 3.44 -8.44 5.08
CA ASP A 44 4.30 -9.63 5.10
C ASP A 44 5.01 -9.83 3.76
N GLU A 45 4.31 -9.70 2.64
CA GLU A 45 4.90 -9.80 1.31
C GLU A 45 5.93 -8.69 1.05
N MET A 46 5.71 -7.48 1.59
CA MET A 46 6.62 -6.35 1.49
C MET A 46 7.89 -6.57 2.32
N ARG A 47 7.73 -7.09 3.55
CA ARG A 47 8.86 -7.46 4.40
C ARG A 47 9.74 -8.50 3.72
N LEU A 48 9.14 -9.58 3.22
CA LEU A 48 9.87 -10.64 2.50
C LEU A 48 10.61 -10.08 1.26
N TYR A 49 9.98 -9.14 0.54
CA TYR A 49 10.62 -8.50 -0.60
C TYR A 49 11.85 -7.69 -0.21
N ILE A 50 11.76 -6.87 0.85
CA ILE A 50 12.88 -6.08 1.36
C ILE A 50 14.01 -6.98 1.86
N GLU A 51 13.70 -8.09 2.53
CA GLU A 51 14.70 -9.04 3.00
C GLU A 51 15.52 -9.62 1.84
N GLN A 52 14.89 -9.88 0.69
CA GLN A 52 15.53 -10.43 -0.51
C GLN A 52 16.26 -9.37 -1.36
N HIS A 53 15.68 -8.18 -1.53
CA HIS A 53 16.16 -7.19 -2.51
C HIS A 53 16.85 -5.99 -1.87
N ARG A 54 16.75 -5.84 -0.53
CA ARG A 54 17.22 -4.66 0.22
C ARG A 54 16.68 -3.33 -0.31
N SER A 55 15.52 -3.39 -0.99
CA SER A 55 14.86 -2.26 -1.64
C SER A 55 13.37 -2.52 -1.74
N LEU A 56 12.59 -1.45 -1.89
CA LEU A 56 11.16 -1.49 -2.23
C LEU A 56 10.89 -1.22 -3.72
N VAL A 57 11.89 -0.76 -4.47
CA VAL A 57 11.75 -0.47 -5.90
C VAL A 57 11.39 -1.75 -6.64
N GLY A 58 10.30 -1.73 -7.40
CA GLY A 58 9.82 -2.90 -8.15
C GLY A 58 8.86 -3.80 -7.38
N PHE A 59 8.58 -3.51 -6.11
CA PHE A 59 7.73 -4.38 -5.27
C PHE A 59 6.34 -4.57 -5.89
N VAL A 60 5.62 -3.49 -6.17
CA VAL A 60 4.22 -3.56 -6.67
C VAL A 60 4.12 -4.19 -8.05
N GLU A 61 5.14 -4.06 -8.90
CA GLU A 61 5.21 -4.66 -10.23
C GLU A 61 5.30 -6.19 -10.15
N THR A 62 5.85 -6.72 -9.06
CA THR A 62 5.99 -8.18 -8.83
C THR A 62 4.75 -8.82 -8.21
N ARG A 63 3.70 -8.05 -7.93
CA ARG A 63 2.50 -8.53 -7.27
C ARG A 63 1.37 -8.73 -8.26
N THR A 64 0.62 -9.81 -8.07
CA THR A 64 -0.52 -10.14 -8.93
C THR A 64 -1.76 -9.32 -8.60
N TRP A 65 -1.88 -8.87 -7.34
CA TRP A 65 -3.03 -8.08 -6.85
C TRP A 65 -2.99 -6.59 -7.21
N THR A 66 -1.92 -6.11 -7.85
CA THR A 66 -1.77 -4.71 -8.33
C THR A 66 -2.25 -4.50 -9.77
N ARG A 67 -2.72 -5.56 -10.44
CA ARG A 67 -3.19 -5.54 -11.83
C ARG A 67 -4.71 -5.35 -11.94
#